data_AF-A0A7C1GUZ8-F1
#
_entry.id   AF-A0A7C1GUZ8-F1
#
_cell.length_a   1.000
_cell.length_b   1.000
_cell.length_c   1.000
_cell.angle_alpha   90.00
_cell.angle_beta   90.00
_cell.angle_gamma   90.00
#
_symmetry.space_group_name_H-M   'P 1'
#
loop_
_entity.id
_entity.type
_entity.pdbx_description
1 polymer ?
#
loop_
_entity_poly.entity_id
_entity_poly.type
_entity_poly.pdbx_seq_one_letter_code
_entity_poly.pdbx_strand_id
1 'polypeptide(L)'
;MLKFENWDLIKRKIRQDDVEDLGIPTGDMVCKAIDEGNYELAKELTRYFIPEGKGLHDLYCDWCYDIFDKVAKKYGEEDLHELLRATQSTWMMYRTWKGMQKMTPFERLCINAEVFRAHRCGPKQQGELAIIEESDRYIMQLDPCGSGGRMRRGDVVDGTRSRLEKPYNFGATSKAYWWSWNMTDVPYYCLHCAMCEILMIEWGGWPMHVTAYDPDPHKPCAWIFYKSPELMPEEYWTRLGFKKPDNFSEVKGAQRL
;
A
#
# COMPACT_ATOMS: atom_id res chain seq x y z
N MET A 1 22.79 -13.01 -26.09
CA MET A 1 21.87 -12.12 -26.81
C MET A 1 20.72 -11.86 -25.87
N LEU A 2 20.39 -10.59 -25.62
CA LEU A 2 19.22 -10.23 -24.82
C LEU A 2 17.96 -10.83 -25.45
N LYS A 3 17.30 -11.70 -24.69
CA LYS A 3 16.04 -12.35 -25.04
C LYS A 3 15.12 -12.31 -23.84
N PHE A 4 13.84 -12.27 -24.13
CA PHE A 4 12.85 -12.50 -23.10
C PHE A 4 12.09 -13.78 -23.37
N GLU A 5 12.12 -14.70 -22.42
CA GLU A 5 11.46 -16.00 -22.55
C GLU A 5 10.45 -16.18 -21.43
N ASN A 6 9.28 -16.73 -21.77
CA ASN A 6 8.33 -17.18 -20.78
C ASN A 6 8.78 -18.56 -20.28
N TRP A 7 9.09 -18.66 -19.00
CA TRP A 7 9.52 -19.91 -18.40
C TRP A 7 8.34 -20.56 -17.68
N ASP A 8 7.83 -21.65 -18.23
CA ASP A 8 6.70 -22.40 -17.64
C ASP A 8 7.02 -22.91 -16.23
N LEU A 9 8.30 -23.21 -15.95
CA LEU A 9 8.79 -23.66 -14.64
C LEU A 9 8.47 -22.69 -13.50
N ILE A 10 8.48 -21.39 -13.80
CA ILE A 10 8.23 -20.32 -12.83
C ILE A 10 7.07 -19.41 -13.25
N LYS A 11 6.35 -19.80 -14.31
CA LYS A 11 5.15 -19.17 -14.86
C LYS A 11 5.28 -17.66 -15.11
N ARG A 12 6.45 -17.20 -15.55
CA ARG A 12 6.68 -15.79 -15.86
C ARG A 12 7.74 -15.56 -16.93
N LYS A 13 7.70 -14.36 -17.51
CA LYS A 13 8.71 -13.82 -18.42
C LYS A 13 10.01 -13.52 -17.66
N ILE A 14 11.15 -13.93 -18.21
CA ILE A 14 12.49 -13.67 -17.67
C ILE A 14 13.34 -12.96 -18.72
N ARG A 15 14.12 -11.96 -18.29
CA ARG A 15 15.22 -11.41 -19.07
C ARG A 15 16.41 -12.37 -19.02
N GLN A 16 16.85 -12.78 -20.19
CA GLN A 16 18.07 -13.55 -20.39
C GLN A 16 19.05 -12.71 -21.18
N ASP A 17 20.26 -12.59 -20.66
CA ASP A 17 21.33 -11.80 -21.24
C ASP A 17 22.52 -12.71 -21.56
N ASP A 18 23.53 -12.15 -22.25
CA ASP A 18 24.86 -12.74 -22.21
C ASP A 18 25.46 -12.58 -20.80
N VAL A 19 26.46 -13.40 -20.46
CA VAL A 19 27.06 -13.44 -19.12
C VAL A 19 27.60 -12.06 -18.71
N GLU A 20 28.14 -11.31 -19.66
CA GLU A 20 28.71 -9.98 -19.47
C GLU A 20 27.63 -8.91 -19.18
N ASP A 21 26.42 -9.12 -19.71
CA ASP A 21 25.29 -8.18 -19.61
C ASP A 21 24.34 -8.53 -18.44
N LEU A 22 24.41 -9.76 -17.91
CA LEU A 22 23.50 -10.26 -16.86
C LEU A 22 23.53 -9.41 -15.58
N GLY A 23 24.69 -8.82 -15.26
CA GLY A 23 24.87 -7.95 -14.10
C GLY A 23 24.37 -6.52 -14.30
N ILE A 24 23.99 -6.12 -15.51
CA ILE A 24 23.55 -4.77 -15.83
C ILE A 24 22.07 -4.63 -15.45
N PRO A 25 21.69 -3.64 -14.60
CA PRO A 25 20.29 -3.42 -14.25
C PRO A 25 19.42 -3.11 -15.49
N THR A 26 18.16 -3.56 -15.48
CA THR A 26 17.23 -3.32 -16.59
C THR A 26 17.08 -1.83 -16.91
N GLY A 27 17.13 -0.93 -15.92
CA GLY A 27 17.11 0.52 -16.14
C GLY A 27 18.29 1.01 -16.97
N ASP A 28 19.50 0.53 -16.68
CA ASP A 28 20.71 0.90 -17.42
C ASP A 28 20.67 0.32 -18.84
N MET A 29 20.13 -0.88 -19.00
CA MET A 29 19.89 -1.48 -20.33
C MET A 29 18.89 -0.66 -21.16
N VAL A 30 17.86 -0.06 -20.53
CA VAL A 30 16.93 0.86 -21.22
C VAL A 30 17.69 2.07 -21.73
N CYS A 31 18.53 2.70 -20.90
CA CYS A 31 19.34 3.85 -21.30
C CYS A 31 20.29 3.50 -22.45
N LYS A 32 21.04 2.39 -22.34
CA LYS A 32 21.94 1.90 -23.40
C LYS A 32 21.19 1.70 -24.72
N ALA A 33 20.02 1.06 -24.69
CA ALA A 33 19.21 0.83 -25.87
C ALA A 33 18.71 2.15 -26.51
N ILE A 34 18.40 3.17 -25.70
CA ILE A 34 18.04 4.51 -26.20
C ILE A 34 19.24 5.19 -26.87
N ASP A 35 20.41 5.18 -26.21
CA ASP A 35 21.63 5.83 -26.69
C ASP A 35 22.14 5.20 -28.00
N GLU A 36 21.95 3.89 -28.18
CA GLU A 36 22.26 3.16 -29.42
C GLU A 36 21.17 3.29 -30.51
N GLY A 37 20.06 3.98 -30.22
CA GLY A 37 18.93 4.15 -31.15
C GLY A 37 18.04 2.92 -31.31
N ASN A 38 18.17 1.91 -30.44
CA ASN A 38 17.36 0.69 -30.43
C ASN A 38 16.07 0.87 -29.61
N TYR A 39 15.18 1.72 -30.11
CA TYR A 39 13.97 2.11 -29.38
C TYR A 39 12.97 0.98 -29.14
N GLU A 40 12.91 -0.04 -30.01
CA GLU A 40 12.03 -1.19 -29.79
C GLU A 40 12.50 -2.04 -28.61
N LEU A 41 13.82 -2.25 -28.49
CA LEU A 41 14.40 -2.91 -27.32
C LEU A 41 14.18 -2.10 -26.05
N ALA A 42 14.38 -0.77 -26.10
CA ALA A 42 14.14 0.11 -24.96
C ALA A 42 12.68 0.03 -24.47
N LYS A 43 11.70 -0.01 -25.39
CA LYS A 43 10.27 -0.21 -25.05
C LYS A 43 10.03 -1.57 -24.40
N GLU A 44 10.65 -2.63 -24.91
CA GLU A 44 10.48 -3.97 -24.34
C GLU A 44 11.07 -4.06 -22.92
N LEU A 45 12.29 -3.55 -22.71
CA LEU A 45 12.92 -3.47 -21.39
C LEU A 45 12.10 -2.63 -20.41
N THR A 46 11.57 -1.49 -20.85
CA THR A 46 10.70 -0.64 -20.02
C THR A 46 9.44 -1.39 -19.57
N ARG A 47 8.82 -2.17 -20.48
CA ARG A 47 7.65 -3.00 -20.14
C ARG A 47 8.02 -4.16 -19.21
N TYR A 48 9.25 -4.66 -19.27
CA TYR A 48 9.74 -5.73 -18.42
C TYR A 48 10.12 -5.28 -17.01
N PHE A 49 10.52 -4.02 -16.85
CA PHE A 49 11.00 -3.44 -15.59
C PHE A 49 10.05 -3.69 -14.40
N ILE A 50 8.74 -3.53 -14.62
CA ILE A 50 7.73 -3.75 -13.57
C ILE A 50 7.58 -5.24 -13.22
N PRO A 51 7.32 -6.15 -14.19
CA PRO A 51 7.31 -7.60 -13.96
C PRO A 51 8.58 -8.16 -13.31
N GLU A 52 9.75 -7.61 -13.62
CA GLU A 52 11.04 -8.08 -13.08
C GLU A 52 11.07 -7.99 -11.56
N GLY A 53 10.74 -6.83 -11.02
CA GLY A 53 10.64 -6.62 -9.57
C GLY A 53 9.39 -7.24 -8.94
N LYS A 54 8.48 -7.80 -9.74
CA LYS A 54 7.12 -8.14 -9.28
C LYS A 54 7.09 -9.11 -8.12
N GLY A 55 7.68 -10.26 -8.37
CA GLY A 55 7.72 -11.36 -7.41
C GLY A 55 8.34 -10.95 -6.08
N LEU A 56 9.37 -10.08 -6.08
CA LEU A 56 10.04 -9.66 -4.84
C LEU A 56 9.11 -8.81 -3.95
N HIS A 57 8.48 -7.79 -4.52
CA HIS A 57 7.55 -6.93 -3.78
C HIS A 57 6.34 -7.71 -3.26
N ASP A 58 5.76 -8.56 -4.11
CA ASP A 58 4.56 -9.33 -3.75
C ASP A 58 4.87 -10.35 -2.66
N LEU A 59 6.05 -10.99 -2.74
CA LEU A 59 6.57 -11.86 -1.69
C LEU A 59 6.63 -11.14 -0.35
N TYR A 60 7.19 -9.93 -0.28
CA TYR A 60 7.27 -9.19 0.98
C TYR A 60 5.90 -8.77 1.51
N CYS A 61 4.95 -8.41 0.64
CA CYS A 61 3.58 -8.12 1.06
C CYS A 61 2.89 -9.36 1.65
N ASP A 62 2.98 -10.49 0.94
CA ASP A 62 2.42 -11.77 1.38
C ASP A 62 3.09 -12.26 2.67
N TRP A 63 4.41 -12.06 2.80
CA TRP A 63 5.16 -12.46 3.99
C TRP A 63 4.78 -11.63 5.22
N CYS A 64 4.58 -10.31 5.06
CA CYS A 64 4.07 -9.48 6.14
C CYS A 64 2.69 -9.96 6.62
N TYR A 65 1.79 -10.31 5.69
CA TYR A 65 0.48 -10.83 6.08
C TYR A 65 0.59 -12.20 6.77
N ASP A 66 1.45 -13.11 6.29
CA ASP A 66 1.67 -14.39 6.97
C ASP A 66 2.23 -14.19 8.40
N ILE A 67 3.18 -13.28 8.60
CA ILE A 67 3.70 -12.94 9.94
C ILE A 67 2.57 -12.46 10.85
N PHE A 68 1.75 -11.53 10.38
CA PHE A 68 0.58 -11.03 11.10
C PHE A 68 -0.38 -12.17 11.46
N ASP A 69 -0.70 -13.04 10.51
CA ASP A 69 -1.53 -14.23 10.72
C ASP A 69 -0.95 -15.16 11.80
N LYS A 70 0.36 -15.45 11.74
CA LYS A 70 1.00 -16.33 12.74
C LYS A 70 0.99 -15.72 14.13
N VAL A 71 1.22 -14.42 14.24
CA VAL A 71 1.22 -13.71 15.53
C VAL A 71 -0.18 -13.73 16.12
N ALA A 72 -1.19 -13.37 15.34
CA ALA A 72 -2.59 -13.39 15.79
C ALA A 72 -3.04 -14.79 16.24
N LYS A 73 -2.70 -15.84 15.48
CA LYS A 73 -3.07 -17.23 15.82
C LYS A 73 -2.33 -17.77 17.03
N LYS A 74 -1.08 -17.37 17.25
CA LYS A 74 -0.23 -17.91 18.32
C LYS A 74 -0.38 -17.14 19.64
N TYR A 75 -0.50 -15.83 19.58
CA TYR A 75 -0.45 -14.95 20.75
C TYR A 75 -1.76 -14.17 20.96
N GLY A 76 -2.49 -13.89 19.88
CA GLY A 76 -3.76 -13.18 19.91
C GLY A 76 -3.73 -11.89 19.09
N GLU A 77 -4.90 -11.32 18.86
CA GLU A 77 -5.04 -10.13 18.01
C GLU A 77 -4.53 -8.84 18.67
N GLU A 78 -4.44 -8.79 20.00
CA GLU A 78 -3.80 -7.66 20.69
C GLU A 78 -2.28 -7.67 20.50
N ASP A 79 -1.61 -8.83 20.57
CA ASP A 79 -0.18 -8.94 20.23
C ASP A 79 0.10 -8.61 18.76
N LEU A 80 -0.80 -8.99 17.85
CA LEU A 80 -0.76 -8.53 16.46
C LEU A 80 -0.81 -7.00 16.40
N HIS A 81 -1.75 -6.37 17.10
CA HIS A 81 -1.88 -4.93 17.16
C HIS A 81 -0.62 -4.26 17.71
N GLU A 82 -0.03 -4.79 18.78
CA GLU A 82 1.24 -4.29 19.32
C GLU A 82 2.39 -4.39 18.31
N LEU A 83 2.51 -5.52 17.61
CA LEU A 83 3.50 -5.69 16.54
C LEU A 83 3.29 -4.70 15.40
N LEU A 84 2.04 -4.56 14.95
CA LEU A 84 1.65 -3.65 13.87
C LEU A 84 2.02 -2.20 14.24
N ARG A 85 1.70 -1.79 15.46
CA ARG A 85 2.05 -0.47 15.99
C ARG A 85 3.56 -0.28 16.11
N ALA A 86 4.30 -1.25 16.64
CA ALA A 86 5.74 -1.15 16.86
C ALA A 86 6.52 -1.03 15.53
N THR A 87 6.12 -1.81 14.53
CA THR A 87 6.76 -1.80 13.20
C THR A 87 6.49 -0.52 12.43
N GLN A 88 5.30 0.06 12.55
CA GLN A 88 4.94 1.28 11.83
C GLN A 88 5.39 2.56 12.53
N SER A 89 5.28 2.62 13.87
CA SER A 89 5.58 3.83 14.65
C SER A 89 7.04 4.27 14.60
N THR A 90 7.96 3.37 14.25
CA THR A 90 9.39 3.61 14.30
C THR A 90 9.97 4.01 12.94
N TRP A 91 10.60 3.07 12.24
CA TRP A 91 11.37 3.34 11.02
C TRP A 91 10.49 3.81 9.86
N MET A 92 9.23 3.36 9.80
CA MET A 92 8.32 3.65 8.70
C MET A 92 7.69 5.04 8.83
N MET A 93 7.07 5.37 9.97
CA MET A 93 6.27 6.59 10.11
C MET A 93 6.98 7.72 10.86
N TYR A 94 7.86 7.46 11.83
CA TYR A 94 8.42 8.54 12.67
C TYR A 94 9.20 9.58 11.84
N ARG A 95 9.99 9.11 10.87
CA ARG A 95 10.81 9.97 10.00
C ARG A 95 9.97 10.68 8.95
N THR A 96 9.07 9.96 8.30
CA THR A 96 8.24 10.47 7.20
C THR A 96 7.19 11.45 7.70
N TRP A 97 6.61 11.20 8.88
CA TRP A 97 5.59 12.04 9.51
C TRP A 97 5.99 13.52 9.60
N LYS A 98 7.16 13.84 10.15
CA LYS A 98 7.60 15.24 10.31
C LYS A 98 7.74 15.97 8.97
N GLY A 99 8.10 15.25 7.92
CA GLY A 99 8.16 15.78 6.56
C GLY A 99 6.76 16.01 6.00
N MET A 100 5.91 14.98 6.07
CA MET A 100 4.53 15.05 5.60
C MET A 100 3.73 16.17 6.30
N GLN A 101 3.97 16.46 7.59
CA GLN A 101 3.27 17.53 8.33
C GLN A 101 3.46 18.90 7.68
N LYS A 102 4.60 19.12 7.05
CA LYS A 102 4.96 20.40 6.41
C LYS A 102 4.54 20.47 4.95
N MET A 103 4.17 19.33 4.35
CA MET A 103 3.69 19.26 2.98
C MET A 103 2.26 19.74 2.88
N THR A 104 1.96 20.42 1.79
CA THR A 104 0.60 20.67 1.31
C THR A 104 -0.12 19.33 1.03
N PRO A 105 -1.47 19.31 1.04
CA PRO A 105 -2.25 18.13 0.67
C PRO A 105 -1.88 17.57 -0.71
N PHE A 106 -1.57 18.43 -1.68
CA PHE A 106 -1.18 18.00 -3.01
C PHE A 106 0.22 17.37 -3.05
N GLU A 107 1.20 17.91 -2.33
CA GLU A 107 2.53 17.27 -2.22
C GLU A 107 2.44 15.89 -1.55
N ARG A 108 1.58 15.74 -0.53
CA ARG A 108 1.28 14.44 0.09
C ARG A 108 0.63 13.49 -0.91
N LEU A 109 -0.29 13.98 -1.74
CA LEU A 109 -0.87 13.19 -2.82
C LEU A 109 0.20 12.73 -3.80
N CYS A 110 1.12 13.61 -4.23
CA CYS A 110 2.18 13.28 -5.18
C CYS A 110 3.09 12.15 -4.69
N ILE A 111 3.62 12.25 -3.46
CA ILE A 111 4.51 11.23 -2.90
C ILE A 111 3.78 9.91 -2.69
N ASN A 112 2.51 9.94 -2.25
CA ASN A 112 1.74 8.72 -2.08
C ASN A 112 1.34 8.11 -3.42
N ALA A 113 1.02 8.91 -4.44
CA ALA A 113 0.80 8.40 -5.79
C ALA A 113 2.07 7.73 -6.36
N GLU A 114 3.26 8.24 -6.06
CA GLU A 114 4.52 7.56 -6.39
C GLU A 114 4.66 6.21 -5.68
N VAL A 115 4.43 6.19 -4.37
CA VAL A 115 4.46 4.96 -3.56
C VAL A 115 3.45 3.93 -4.08
N PHE A 116 2.23 4.34 -4.43
CA PHE A 116 1.20 3.42 -4.92
C PHE A 116 1.40 2.98 -6.38
N ARG A 117 2.07 3.80 -7.21
CA ARG A 117 2.61 3.33 -8.50
C ARG A 117 3.64 2.22 -8.28
N ALA A 118 4.59 2.42 -7.36
CA ALA A 118 5.61 1.43 -7.02
C ALA A 118 5.03 0.17 -6.34
N HIS A 119 3.94 0.32 -5.58
CA HIS A 119 3.15 -0.78 -5.03
C HIS A 119 2.28 -1.49 -6.06
N ARG A 120 2.33 -1.09 -7.34
CA ARG A 120 1.66 -1.77 -8.46
C ARG A 120 0.16 -1.87 -8.28
N CYS A 121 -0.44 -0.75 -7.91
CA CYS A 121 -1.89 -0.60 -7.97
C CYS A 121 -2.45 -0.90 -9.36
N GLY A 122 -3.77 -1.13 -9.37
CA GLY A 122 -4.53 -1.29 -10.60
C GLY A 122 -4.66 -2.75 -11.03
N PRO A 123 -5.61 -3.06 -11.93
CA PRO A 123 -5.92 -4.42 -12.34
C PRO A 123 -4.78 -5.08 -13.13
N LYS A 124 -3.95 -4.29 -13.82
CA LYS A 124 -2.76 -4.79 -14.54
C LYS A 124 -1.52 -4.87 -13.65
N GLN A 125 -1.61 -4.32 -12.44
CA GLN A 125 -0.51 -4.20 -11.49
C GLN A 125 0.71 -3.51 -12.11
N GLN A 126 0.45 -2.44 -12.86
CA GLN A 126 1.48 -1.58 -13.44
C GLN A 126 1.57 -0.22 -12.74
N GLY A 127 0.83 -0.04 -11.65
CA GLY A 127 0.80 1.19 -10.88
C GLY A 127 -0.32 2.14 -11.30
N GLU A 128 -1.37 1.66 -11.95
CA GLU A 128 -2.49 2.51 -12.32
C GLU A 128 -3.25 3.04 -11.10
N LEU A 129 -3.52 4.34 -11.10
CA LEU A 129 -4.25 5.05 -10.06
C LEU A 129 -5.29 5.95 -10.72
N ALA A 130 -6.48 6.01 -10.13
CA ALA A 130 -7.44 7.06 -10.45
C ALA A 130 -7.32 8.16 -9.39
N ILE A 131 -7.06 9.38 -9.84
CA ILE A 131 -6.99 10.58 -8.99
C ILE A 131 -8.20 11.45 -9.34
N ILE A 132 -9.00 11.75 -8.32
CA ILE A 132 -10.16 12.62 -8.44
C ILE A 132 -9.90 13.84 -7.57
N GLU A 133 -10.01 15.03 -8.14
CA GLU A 133 -9.98 16.28 -7.38
C GLU A 133 -11.40 16.77 -7.16
N GLU A 134 -11.72 17.05 -5.90
CA GLU A 134 -12.94 17.73 -5.50
C GLU A 134 -12.60 19.09 -4.86
N SER A 135 -13.63 19.88 -4.56
CA SER A 135 -13.43 21.22 -3.99
C SER A 135 -12.71 21.20 -2.63
N ASP A 136 -12.93 20.17 -1.82
CA ASP A 136 -12.47 20.04 -0.44
C ASP A 136 -11.39 18.96 -0.23
N ARG A 137 -11.14 18.10 -1.22
CA ARG A 137 -10.24 16.94 -1.09
C ARG A 137 -9.67 16.44 -2.42
N TYR A 138 -8.66 15.59 -2.32
CA TYR A 138 -8.20 14.71 -3.39
C TYR A 138 -8.48 13.26 -3.01
N ILE A 139 -8.95 12.46 -3.95
CA ILE A 139 -9.22 11.04 -3.76
C ILE A 139 -8.26 10.25 -4.66
N MET A 140 -7.40 9.45 -4.04
CA MET A 140 -6.58 8.47 -4.73
C MET A 140 -7.25 7.10 -4.61
N GLN A 141 -7.96 6.70 -5.65
CA GLN A 141 -8.67 5.43 -5.70
C GLN A 141 -7.72 4.28 -6.08
N LEU A 142 -7.82 3.19 -5.32
CA LEU A 142 -6.92 2.04 -5.37
C LEU A 142 -7.74 0.80 -5.78
N ASP A 143 -7.67 0.42 -7.06
CA ASP A 143 -8.54 -0.63 -7.62
C ASP A 143 -7.79 -1.77 -8.35
N PRO A 144 -7.33 -2.80 -7.63
CA PRO A 144 -7.11 -2.81 -6.17
C PRO A 144 -5.85 -2.01 -5.79
N CYS A 145 -5.63 -1.80 -4.49
CA CYS A 145 -4.27 -1.53 -4.03
C CYS A 145 -3.39 -2.77 -4.26
N GLY A 146 -2.15 -2.59 -4.70
CA GLY A 146 -1.29 -3.71 -5.10
C GLY A 146 -0.74 -4.56 -3.95
N SER A 147 -1.18 -4.29 -2.72
CA SER A 147 -0.88 -5.08 -1.52
C SER A 147 -2.15 -5.73 -0.95
N GLY A 148 -2.82 -5.12 0.03
CA GLY A 148 -4.00 -5.68 0.70
C GLY A 148 -5.14 -6.02 -0.26
N GLY A 149 -5.48 -5.12 -1.18
CA GLY A 149 -6.53 -5.34 -2.18
C GLY A 149 -6.19 -6.49 -3.13
N ARG A 150 -4.95 -6.54 -3.63
CA ARG A 150 -4.43 -7.67 -4.43
C ARG A 150 -4.52 -8.97 -3.64
N MET A 151 -4.13 -8.99 -2.37
CA MET A 151 -4.19 -10.19 -1.53
C MET A 151 -5.62 -10.65 -1.26
N ARG A 152 -6.55 -9.72 -1.04
CA ARG A 152 -7.98 -10.00 -0.81
C ARG A 152 -8.69 -10.55 -2.05
N ARG A 153 -8.39 -10.01 -3.23
CA ARG A 153 -8.98 -10.45 -4.51
C ARG A 153 -8.31 -11.70 -5.09
N GLY A 154 -7.03 -11.90 -4.77
CA GLY A 154 -6.15 -12.75 -5.57
C GLY A 154 -5.45 -11.96 -6.67
N ASP A 155 -4.43 -12.58 -7.25
CA ASP A 155 -3.61 -11.97 -8.28
C ASP A 155 -3.99 -12.54 -9.64
N VAL A 156 -4.71 -11.76 -10.44
CA VAL A 156 -5.13 -12.16 -11.79
C VAL A 156 -3.96 -12.17 -12.78
N VAL A 157 -2.91 -11.38 -12.54
CA VAL A 157 -1.74 -11.28 -13.42
C VAL A 157 -0.88 -12.53 -13.26
N ASP A 158 -0.64 -12.96 -12.02
CA ASP A 158 0.17 -14.14 -11.70
C ASP A 158 -0.67 -15.42 -11.54
N GLY A 159 -2.00 -15.31 -11.65
CA GLY A 159 -2.94 -16.43 -11.51
C GLY A 159 -2.99 -17.04 -10.11
N THR A 160 -2.77 -16.25 -9.06
CA THR A 160 -2.80 -16.73 -7.67
C THR A 160 -4.12 -16.40 -6.98
N ARG A 161 -4.57 -17.27 -6.08
CA ARG A 161 -5.85 -17.11 -5.37
C ARG A 161 -5.79 -16.02 -4.30
N SER A 162 -6.96 -15.66 -3.77
CA SER A 162 -7.05 -14.83 -2.57
C SER A 162 -6.27 -15.46 -1.41
N ARG A 163 -5.60 -14.62 -0.62
CA ARG A 163 -4.87 -15.03 0.59
C ARG A 163 -5.83 -15.36 1.72
N LEU A 164 -7.09 -14.94 1.61
CA LEU A 164 -8.17 -15.29 2.53
C LEU A 164 -8.71 -16.71 2.31
N GLU A 165 -8.40 -17.32 1.17
CA GLU A 165 -8.90 -18.64 0.79
C GLU A 165 -7.81 -19.73 0.86
N LYS A 166 -8.22 -20.99 0.68
CA LYS A 166 -7.28 -22.11 0.54
C LYS A 166 -6.33 -21.90 -0.65
N PRO A 167 -5.03 -22.20 -0.49
CA PRO A 167 -4.42 -22.89 0.66
C PRO A 167 -3.97 -21.98 1.81
N TYR A 168 -4.04 -20.66 1.66
CA TYR A 168 -3.43 -19.70 2.58
C TYR A 168 -4.24 -19.50 3.87
N ASN A 169 -5.54 -19.18 3.75
CA ASN A 169 -6.44 -18.88 4.87
C ASN A 169 -5.82 -17.91 5.91
N PHE A 170 -5.26 -16.81 5.43
CA PHE A 170 -4.76 -15.75 6.31
C PHE A 170 -5.91 -15.06 7.02
N GLY A 171 -5.70 -14.74 8.30
CA GLY A 171 -6.74 -14.28 9.21
C GLY A 171 -7.16 -12.82 9.03
N ALA A 172 -8.28 -12.50 9.65
CA ALA A 172 -8.87 -11.18 9.74
C ALA A 172 -9.38 -10.99 11.18
N THR A 173 -9.64 -9.74 11.57
CA THR A 173 -10.08 -9.41 12.93
C THR A 173 -11.35 -10.19 13.33
N SER A 174 -11.31 -10.89 14.45
CA SER A 174 -12.41 -11.74 14.96
C SER A 174 -13.57 -10.96 15.58
N LYS A 175 -13.33 -9.68 15.92
CA LYS A 175 -14.31 -8.73 16.42
C LYS A 175 -13.94 -7.31 16.00
N ALA A 176 -14.83 -6.38 16.25
CA ALA A 176 -14.56 -4.96 16.11
C ALA A 176 -13.57 -4.49 17.19
N TYR A 177 -12.46 -3.88 16.76
CA TYR A 177 -11.50 -3.20 17.60
C TYR A 177 -11.47 -1.71 17.25
N TRP A 178 -11.15 -0.87 18.24
CA TRP A 178 -10.93 0.55 17.97
C TRP A 178 -9.78 0.78 16.96
N TRP A 179 -8.84 -0.16 16.88
CA TRP A 179 -7.72 -0.12 15.93
C TRP A 179 -8.03 -0.78 14.57
N SER A 180 -9.27 -1.24 14.35
CA SER A 180 -9.73 -1.84 13.09
C SER A 180 -10.89 -1.05 12.44
N TRP A 181 -10.87 0.28 12.58
CA TRP A 181 -11.98 1.17 12.21
C TRP A 181 -13.32 0.81 12.89
N ASN A 182 -13.25 0.12 14.04
CA ASN A 182 -14.38 -0.47 14.74
C ASN A 182 -15.19 -1.47 13.88
N MET A 183 -14.49 -2.17 12.97
CA MET A 183 -15.05 -3.20 12.09
C MET A 183 -14.50 -4.58 12.43
N THR A 184 -15.34 -5.60 12.26
CA THR A 184 -14.93 -7.01 12.26
C THR A 184 -14.50 -7.43 10.85
N ASP A 185 -13.86 -8.60 10.73
CA ASP A 185 -13.45 -9.22 9.46
C ASP A 185 -12.54 -8.33 8.58
N VAL A 186 -11.76 -7.45 9.20
CA VAL A 186 -10.73 -6.67 8.51
C VAL A 186 -9.48 -7.54 8.36
N PRO A 187 -9.02 -7.84 7.12
CA PRO A 187 -7.80 -8.60 6.90
C PRO A 187 -6.62 -7.99 7.64
N TYR A 188 -5.81 -8.80 8.34
CA TYR A 188 -4.76 -8.24 9.21
C TYR A 188 -3.78 -7.32 8.47
N TYR A 189 -3.47 -7.63 7.21
CA TYR A 189 -2.63 -6.74 6.41
C TYR A 189 -3.28 -5.37 6.14
N CYS A 190 -4.60 -5.31 5.96
CA CYS A 190 -5.31 -4.06 5.71
C CYS A 190 -5.32 -3.13 6.93
N LEU A 191 -5.19 -3.66 8.14
CA LEU A 191 -5.05 -2.87 9.37
C LEU A 191 -3.83 -1.94 9.34
N HIS A 192 -2.86 -2.20 8.45
CA HIS A 192 -1.77 -1.27 8.19
C HIS A 192 -2.28 0.16 7.91
N CYS A 193 -3.35 0.28 7.11
CA CYS A 193 -3.92 1.58 6.78
C CYS A 193 -4.59 2.24 8.00
N ALA A 194 -5.27 1.46 8.85
CA ALA A 194 -5.85 1.97 10.09
C ALA A 194 -4.76 2.48 11.06
N MET A 195 -3.67 1.72 11.20
CA MET A 195 -2.56 2.09 12.08
C MET A 195 -1.83 3.35 11.60
N CYS A 196 -1.65 3.55 10.29
CA CYS A 196 -1.18 4.83 9.77
C CYS A 196 -2.06 5.98 10.28
N GLU A 197 -3.38 5.89 10.15
CA GLU A 197 -4.29 6.94 10.65
C GLU A 197 -4.18 7.17 12.16
N ILE A 198 -4.17 6.09 12.94
CA ILE A 198 -4.05 6.14 14.41
C ILE A 198 -2.80 6.90 14.83
N LEU A 199 -1.62 6.52 14.30
CA LEU A 199 -0.35 7.13 14.67
C LEU A 199 -0.33 8.63 14.32
N MET A 200 -0.86 8.98 13.15
CA MET A 200 -0.96 10.37 12.71
C MET A 200 -1.87 11.20 13.64
N ILE A 201 -3.02 10.66 14.02
CA ILE A 201 -3.95 11.28 14.96
C ILE A 201 -3.31 11.48 16.33
N GLU A 202 -2.60 10.47 16.84
CA GLU A 202 -1.92 10.54 18.14
C GLU A 202 -0.78 11.54 18.18
N TRP A 203 -0.05 11.74 17.06
CA TRP A 203 1.14 12.59 17.02
C TRP A 203 0.88 14.04 16.60
N GLY A 204 -0.24 14.32 15.92
CA GLY A 204 -0.54 15.66 15.44
C GLY A 204 -1.99 16.05 15.47
N GLY A 205 -2.87 15.22 16.04
CA GLY A 205 -4.28 15.55 16.19
C GLY A 205 -5.16 15.16 15.02
N TRP A 206 -4.58 14.84 13.87
CA TRP A 206 -5.36 14.54 12.66
C TRP A 206 -4.60 13.62 11.70
N PRO A 207 -5.31 12.82 10.90
CA PRO A 207 -4.68 11.94 9.93
C PRO A 207 -4.38 12.69 8.63
N MET A 208 -3.15 12.61 8.11
CA MET A 208 -2.74 13.34 6.89
C MET A 208 -3.41 12.88 5.60
N HIS A 209 -3.93 11.66 5.65
CA HIS A 209 -4.84 11.05 4.70
C HIS A 209 -5.74 10.10 5.50
N VAL A 210 -6.93 9.82 4.99
CA VAL A 210 -7.83 8.82 5.59
C VAL A 210 -8.08 7.70 4.60
N THR A 211 -8.28 6.50 5.14
CA THR A 211 -8.62 5.34 4.32
C THR A 211 -10.14 5.24 4.20
N ALA A 212 -10.65 5.34 2.98
CA ALA A 212 -11.97 4.84 2.63
C ALA A 212 -11.85 3.34 2.35
N TYR A 213 -11.82 2.54 3.41
CA TYR A 213 -11.77 1.08 3.33
C TYR A 213 -13.15 0.54 2.93
N ASP A 214 -13.18 -0.35 1.95
CA ASP A 214 -14.38 -1.10 1.58
C ASP A 214 -14.21 -2.59 1.98
N PRO A 215 -15.14 -3.17 2.77
CA PRO A 215 -15.09 -4.58 3.17
C PRO A 215 -15.36 -5.55 2.01
N ASP A 216 -16.02 -5.11 0.94
CA ASP A 216 -16.16 -5.89 -0.29
C ASP A 216 -14.80 -5.91 -1.02
N PRO A 217 -14.15 -7.09 -1.15
CA PRO A 217 -12.85 -7.16 -1.79
C PRO A 217 -12.91 -6.75 -3.26
N HIS A 218 -14.06 -6.79 -3.93
CA HIS A 218 -14.21 -6.43 -5.35
C HIS A 218 -14.45 -4.93 -5.58
N LYS A 219 -14.65 -4.16 -4.52
CA LYS A 219 -14.74 -2.70 -4.59
C LYS A 219 -13.40 -2.03 -4.32
N PRO A 220 -13.16 -0.84 -4.88
CA PRO A 220 -11.94 -0.10 -4.63
C PRO A 220 -11.90 0.43 -3.19
N CYS A 221 -10.70 0.45 -2.61
CA CYS A 221 -10.44 1.31 -1.46
C CYS A 221 -9.91 2.67 -1.96
N ALA A 222 -9.85 3.68 -1.12
CA ALA A 222 -9.20 4.95 -1.47
C ALA A 222 -8.43 5.55 -0.30
N TRP A 223 -7.40 6.32 -0.63
CA TRP A 223 -6.78 7.28 0.27
C TRP A 223 -7.29 8.68 -0.08
N ILE A 224 -7.85 9.36 0.91
CA ILE A 224 -8.44 10.68 0.75
C ILE A 224 -7.58 11.71 1.47
N PHE A 225 -7.20 12.76 0.75
CA PHE A 225 -6.37 13.86 1.22
C PHE A 225 -7.23 15.12 1.26
N TYR A 226 -7.75 15.48 2.42
CA TYR A 226 -8.49 16.72 2.57
C TYR A 226 -7.58 17.93 2.43
N LYS A 227 -8.11 19.00 1.82
CA LYS A 227 -7.37 20.25 1.60
C LYS A 227 -7.08 21.00 2.92
N SER A 228 -7.84 20.69 3.97
CA SER A 228 -7.65 21.19 5.35
C SER A 228 -8.21 20.18 6.35
N PRO A 229 -7.60 19.99 7.55
CA PRO A 229 -8.10 19.05 8.55
C PRO A 229 -9.51 19.38 9.07
N GLU A 230 -9.91 20.66 9.04
CA GLU A 230 -11.24 21.12 9.47
C GLU A 230 -12.36 20.51 8.61
N LEU A 231 -12.08 20.29 7.32
CA LEU A 231 -13.03 19.76 6.33
C LEU A 231 -13.29 18.25 6.51
N MET A 232 -12.45 17.56 7.26
CA MET A 232 -12.56 16.11 7.46
C MET A 232 -13.77 15.79 8.35
N PRO A 233 -14.66 14.88 7.95
CA PRO A 233 -15.73 14.37 8.80
C PRO A 233 -15.22 13.84 10.15
N GLU A 234 -15.99 14.09 11.22
CA GLU A 234 -15.67 13.63 12.59
C GLU A 234 -15.55 12.11 12.69
N GLU A 235 -16.26 11.36 11.85
CA GLU A 235 -16.22 9.89 11.80
C GLU A 235 -14.81 9.32 11.66
N TYR A 236 -13.89 10.05 11.01
CA TYR A 236 -12.50 9.59 10.82
C TYR A 236 -11.69 9.54 12.12
N TRP A 237 -12.10 10.30 13.15
CA TRP A 237 -11.55 10.20 14.50
C TRP A 237 -12.30 9.17 15.33
N THR A 238 -13.63 9.25 15.33
CA THR A 238 -14.46 8.46 16.26
C THR A 238 -14.41 6.97 15.93
N ARG A 239 -14.31 6.58 14.65
CA ARG A 239 -14.13 5.18 14.24
C ARG A 239 -12.82 4.55 14.73
N LEU A 240 -11.87 5.38 15.17
CA LEU A 240 -10.59 4.98 15.74
C LEU A 240 -10.49 5.25 17.24
N GLY A 241 -11.59 5.65 17.89
CA GLY A 241 -11.63 5.94 19.33
C GLY A 241 -10.99 7.27 19.72
N PHE A 242 -11.03 8.27 18.84
CA PHE A 242 -10.56 9.63 19.12
C PHE A 242 -11.69 10.66 19.00
N LYS A 243 -11.54 11.76 19.73
CA LYS A 243 -12.34 12.98 19.55
C LYS A 243 -11.69 13.85 18.49
N LYS A 244 -12.46 14.37 17.53
CA LYS A 244 -11.97 15.39 16.58
C LYS A 244 -11.57 16.67 17.37
N PRO A 245 -10.37 17.23 17.14
CA PRO A 245 -9.98 18.47 17.81
C PRO A 245 -10.88 19.66 17.44
N ASP A 246 -11.16 20.50 18.43
CA ASP A 246 -11.95 21.73 18.24
C ASP A 246 -11.12 22.86 17.58
N ASN A 247 -9.78 22.77 17.63
CA ASN A 247 -8.82 23.69 17.02
C ASN A 247 -7.59 22.90 16.54
N PHE A 248 -7.16 23.04 15.28
CA PHE A 248 -6.03 22.29 14.71
C PHE A 248 -4.67 23.01 14.79
N SER A 249 -4.63 24.28 15.20
CA SER A 249 -3.39 25.09 15.23
C SER A 249 -2.44 24.76 16.39
N GLU A 250 -2.93 24.16 17.47
CA GLU A 250 -2.17 23.92 18.70
C GLU A 250 -1.98 22.43 19.05
N VAL A 251 -2.51 21.53 18.24
CA VAL A 251 -2.67 20.12 18.63
C VAL A 251 -1.44 19.29 18.31
N LYS A 252 -0.91 18.60 19.33
CA LYS A 252 0.18 17.61 19.21
C LYS A 252 -0.31 16.16 19.31
N GLY A 253 -1.61 15.95 19.31
CA GLY A 253 -2.27 14.65 19.45
C GLY A 253 -3.74 14.81 19.82
N ALA A 254 -4.62 13.97 19.26
CA ALA A 254 -6.05 14.03 19.57
C ALA A 254 -6.36 13.29 20.88
N GLN A 255 -7.41 13.73 21.56
CA GLN A 255 -7.90 13.08 22.77
C GLN A 255 -8.57 11.73 22.43
N ARG A 256 -8.34 10.69 23.24
CA ARG A 256 -9.08 9.42 23.17
C ARG A 256 -10.51 9.61 23.71
N LEU A 257 -11.47 8.87 23.14
CA LEU A 257 -12.85 8.78 23.65
C LEU A 257 -12.93 7.91 24.90
#